data_AF-A0A3M7SRT4-F1
#
_entry.id   AF-A0A3M7SRT4-F1
#
_cell.length_a   1.000
_cell.length_b   1.000
_cell.length_c   1.000
_cell.angle_alpha   90.00
_cell.angle_beta   90.00
_cell.angle_gamma   90.00
#
_symmetry.space_group_name_H-M   'P 1'
#
loop_
_entity.id
_entity.type
_entity.pdbx_description
1 polymer ?
#
loop_
_entity_poly.entity_id
_entity_poly.type
_entity_poly.pdbx_seq_one_letter_code
_entity_poly.pdbx_strand_id
1 'polypeptide(L)'
;MGNDNGVDDQLDAVTSVSVHYTSTLSSLHLRKAKLMFFFSRYPSSTILRNYFPDVKFNKANTAQLVKWFSNFREFFYIQMEKFARQHLAEGMRSADDILVDCDSEIFRALNSHYNRNNQLEIPASFCFVIQATLREFFKAIQDNKDMDPSWKKAIYKIIARMDDQIPEYFKSVQWMESLETNI
;
A
#
# COMPACT_ATOMS: atom_id res chain seq x y z
N MET A 1 30.73 -55.74 -27.21
CA MET A 1 29.50 -55.18 -27.79
C MET A 1 28.60 -54.76 -26.63
N GLY A 2 28.28 -53.46 -26.56
CA GLY A 2 27.26 -52.82 -25.69
C GLY A 2 27.64 -52.71 -24.21
N ASN A 3 28.08 -51.55 -23.71
CA ASN A 3 27.27 -50.40 -23.22
C ASN A 3 26.70 -50.66 -21.82
N ASP A 4 26.51 -49.69 -20.93
CA ASP A 4 26.99 -48.33 -20.67
C ASP A 4 26.26 -47.92 -19.37
N ASN A 5 26.74 -46.86 -18.74
CA ASN A 5 26.40 -46.28 -17.45
C ASN A 5 24.90 -46.06 -17.14
N GLY A 6 24.59 -45.97 -15.83
CA GLY A 6 23.31 -45.46 -15.34
C GLY A 6 23.30 -45.27 -13.82
N VAL A 7 24.24 -44.47 -13.29
CA VAL A 7 24.18 -43.90 -11.94
C VAL A 7 23.63 -42.47 -12.08
N ASP A 8 22.70 -42.12 -11.19
CA ASP A 8 22.13 -40.79 -10.91
C ASP A 8 21.37 -40.05 -12.01
N ASP A 9 20.05 -39.89 -11.79
CA ASP A 9 19.39 -38.61 -12.08
C ASP A 9 18.15 -38.40 -11.17
N GLN A 10 18.35 -37.56 -10.15
CA GLN A 10 17.51 -36.41 -9.76
C GLN A 10 15.98 -36.62 -9.71
N LEU A 11 15.33 -36.64 -8.54
CA LEU A 11 15.10 -35.49 -7.65
C LEU A 11 14.97 -34.17 -8.44
N ASP A 12 13.73 -33.85 -8.87
CA ASP A 12 13.14 -32.51 -8.85
C ASP A 12 11.79 -32.51 -9.61
N ALA A 13 10.81 -33.23 -9.04
CA ALA A 13 9.42 -32.92 -9.32
C ALA A 13 9.05 -31.64 -8.55
N VAL A 14 9.60 -30.50 -8.96
CA VAL A 14 9.08 -29.20 -8.56
C VAL A 14 7.65 -29.14 -9.09
N THR A 15 6.69 -29.26 -8.19
CA THR A 15 5.27 -29.02 -8.43
C THR A 15 5.11 -27.71 -9.19
N SER A 16 4.90 -27.78 -10.51
CA SER A 16 4.60 -26.61 -11.32
C SER A 16 3.20 -26.13 -10.89
N VAL A 17 3.15 -25.16 -9.98
CA VAL A 17 1.90 -24.51 -9.63
C VAL A 17 1.36 -23.86 -10.91
N SER A 18 0.28 -24.41 -11.46
CA SER A 18 -0.38 -23.86 -12.64
C SER A 18 -0.90 -22.46 -12.31
N VAL A 19 -0.18 -21.42 -12.75
CA VAL A 19 -0.60 -20.04 -12.56
C VAL A 19 -1.84 -19.78 -13.41
N HIS A 20 -2.99 -19.68 -12.76
CA HIS A 20 -4.24 -19.31 -13.42
C HIS A 20 -4.27 -17.81 -13.72
N TYR A 21 -3.90 -17.44 -14.94
CA TYR A 21 -3.96 -16.06 -15.39
C TYR A 21 -5.39 -15.56 -15.59
N THR A 22 -5.71 -14.37 -15.08
CA THR A 22 -7.03 -13.72 -15.23
C THR A 22 -6.92 -12.32 -15.84
N SER A 23 -7.89 -11.95 -16.67
CA SER A 23 -8.05 -10.56 -17.16
C SER A 23 -8.95 -9.72 -16.25
N THR A 24 -9.67 -10.37 -15.32
CA THR A 24 -10.63 -9.75 -14.40
C THR A 24 -10.05 -9.65 -13.01
N LEU A 25 -10.06 -8.45 -12.44
CA LEU A 25 -9.62 -8.22 -11.07
C LEU A 25 -10.67 -8.74 -10.08
N SER A 26 -10.20 -9.33 -8.98
CA SER A 26 -11.03 -9.99 -7.98
C SER A 26 -10.97 -9.22 -6.66
N SER A 27 -11.76 -9.62 -5.67
CA SER A 27 -11.66 -9.11 -4.30
C SER A 27 -10.29 -9.36 -3.69
N LEU A 28 -9.62 -10.46 -4.07
CA LEU A 28 -8.26 -10.78 -3.63
C LEU A 28 -7.23 -9.77 -4.18
N HIS A 29 -7.37 -9.38 -5.45
CA HIS A 29 -6.54 -8.32 -6.03
C HIS A 29 -6.73 -6.98 -5.34
N LEU A 30 -7.99 -6.63 -5.02
CA LEU A 30 -8.29 -5.42 -4.27
C LEU A 30 -7.66 -5.45 -2.87
N ARG A 31 -7.76 -6.59 -2.18
CA ARG A 31 -7.12 -6.81 -0.88
C ARG A 31 -5.61 -6.62 -0.95
N LYS A 32 -4.95 -7.27 -1.93
CA LYS A 32 -3.52 -7.12 -2.17
C LYS A 32 -3.13 -5.65 -2.38
N ALA A 33 -3.86 -4.94 -3.24
CA ALA A 33 -3.63 -3.52 -3.52
C ALA A 33 -3.77 -2.64 -2.26
N LYS A 34 -4.74 -2.93 -1.39
CA LYS A 34 -4.90 -2.22 -0.11
C LYS A 34 -3.69 -2.44 0.81
N LEU A 35 -3.18 -3.66 0.91
CA LEU A 35 -2.00 -3.94 1.73
C LEU A 35 -0.73 -3.32 1.14
N MET A 36 -0.57 -3.32 -0.18
CA MET A 36 0.53 -2.61 -0.85
C MET A 36 0.53 -1.10 -0.56
N PHE A 37 -0.63 -0.50 -0.25
CA PHE A 37 -0.76 0.93 0.05
C PHE A 37 0.02 1.36 1.30
N PHE A 38 0.30 0.45 2.24
CA PHE A 38 1.16 0.74 3.38
C PHE A 38 2.59 1.10 2.96
N PHE A 39 3.06 0.55 1.83
CA PHE A 39 4.40 0.78 1.30
C PHE A 39 4.41 1.85 0.21
N SER A 40 3.50 1.77 -0.77
CA SER A 40 3.47 2.70 -1.90
C SER A 40 2.07 3.27 -2.15
N ARG A 41 1.95 4.59 -2.09
CA ARG A 41 0.70 5.32 -2.33
C ARG A 41 0.56 5.73 -3.81
N TYR A 42 1.67 5.83 -4.54
CA TYR A 42 1.75 6.23 -5.94
C TYR A 42 2.47 5.18 -6.81
N PRO A 43 2.06 3.90 -6.78
CA PRO A 43 2.73 2.88 -7.60
C PRO A 43 2.55 3.19 -9.09
N SER A 44 3.64 3.07 -9.85
CA SER A 44 3.60 3.20 -11.30
C SER A 44 2.91 2.00 -11.95
N SER A 45 2.45 2.14 -13.19
CA SER A 45 1.89 1.00 -13.94
C SER A 45 2.89 -0.16 -14.10
N THR A 46 4.20 0.12 -14.08
CA THR A 46 5.25 -0.92 -14.10
C THR A 46 5.33 -1.66 -12.78
N ILE A 47 5.27 -0.94 -11.65
CA ILE A 47 5.17 -1.57 -10.32
C ILE A 47 3.92 -2.46 -10.27
N LEU A 48 2.76 -1.93 -10.65
CA LEU A 48 1.52 -2.72 -10.67
C LEU A 48 1.65 -4.00 -11.52
N ARG A 49 2.28 -3.94 -12.69
CA ARG A 49 2.52 -5.16 -13.50
C ARG A 49 3.37 -6.20 -12.79
N ASN A 50 4.40 -5.76 -12.06
CA ASN A 50 5.33 -6.66 -11.38
C ASN A 50 4.71 -7.33 -10.14
N TYR A 51 3.78 -6.65 -9.46
CA TYR A 51 3.17 -7.15 -8.21
C TYR A 51 1.83 -7.86 -8.41
N PHE A 52 1.34 -7.98 -9.65
CA PHE A 52 0.13 -8.72 -10.00
C PHE A 52 0.42 -9.70 -11.16
N PRO A 53 1.31 -10.69 -10.95
CA PRO A 53 1.83 -11.55 -12.02
C PRO A 53 0.76 -12.45 -12.64
N ASP A 54 -0.33 -12.73 -11.92
CA ASP A 54 -1.47 -13.53 -12.36
C ASP A 54 -2.49 -12.71 -13.18
N VAL A 55 -2.29 -11.39 -13.30
CA VAL A 55 -3.17 -10.52 -14.08
C VAL A 55 -2.65 -10.36 -15.51
N LYS A 56 -3.48 -10.73 -16.49
CA LYS A 56 -3.29 -10.36 -17.91
C LYS A 56 -3.69 -8.90 -18.10
N PHE A 57 -2.72 -7.99 -18.03
CA PHE A 57 -2.97 -6.56 -18.12
C PHE A 57 -3.58 -6.13 -19.47
N ASN A 58 -4.62 -5.32 -19.38
CA ASN A 58 -5.28 -4.64 -20.49
C ASN A 58 -5.67 -3.22 -20.06
N LYS A 59 -6.19 -2.40 -20.97
CA LYS A 59 -6.55 -1.00 -20.66
C LYS A 59 -7.55 -0.89 -19.51
N ALA A 60 -8.54 -1.78 -19.45
CA ALA A 60 -9.61 -1.73 -18.45
C ALA A 60 -9.10 -2.07 -17.05
N ASN A 61 -8.41 -3.21 -16.87
CA ASN A 61 -7.90 -3.59 -15.55
C ASN A 61 -6.75 -2.68 -15.07
N THR A 62 -5.94 -2.13 -15.98
CA THR A 62 -4.93 -1.11 -15.64
C THR A 62 -5.61 0.14 -15.08
N ALA A 63 -6.65 0.66 -15.75
CA ALA A 63 -7.40 1.82 -15.28
C ALA A 63 -8.07 1.54 -13.93
N GLN A 64 -8.61 0.33 -13.73
CA GLN A 64 -9.24 -0.08 -12.47
C GLN A 64 -8.25 -0.08 -11.29
N LEU A 65 -7.03 -0.61 -11.46
CA LEU A 65 -5.99 -0.56 -10.42
C LEU A 65 -5.59 0.89 -10.09
N VAL A 66 -5.38 1.72 -11.12
CA VAL A 66 -5.08 3.14 -10.92
C VAL A 66 -6.21 3.86 -10.17
N LYS A 67 -7.47 3.52 -10.49
CA LYS A 67 -8.64 4.06 -9.79
C LYS A 67 -8.70 3.61 -8.33
N TRP A 68 -8.37 2.34 -8.03
CA TRP A 68 -8.28 1.86 -6.65
C TRP A 68 -7.26 2.66 -5.83
N PHE A 69 -6.03 2.81 -6.32
CA PHE A 69 -5.02 3.62 -5.60
C PHE A 69 -5.43 5.09 -5.47
N SER A 70 -6.17 5.62 -6.44
CA SER A 70 -6.73 6.98 -6.32
C SER A 70 -7.78 7.07 -5.21
N ASN A 71 -8.70 6.11 -5.12
CA ASN A 71 -9.69 6.05 -4.05
C ASN A 71 -9.03 5.81 -2.67
N PHE A 72 -7.95 5.02 -2.62
CA PHE A 72 -7.19 4.79 -1.38
C PHE A 72 -6.55 6.09 -0.88
N ARG A 73 -5.92 6.86 -1.79
CA ARG A 73 -5.37 8.18 -1.44
C ARG A 73 -6.45 9.16 -1.02
N GLU A 74 -7.60 9.15 -1.68
CA GLU A 74 -8.74 9.99 -1.30
C GLU A 74 -9.16 9.72 0.14
N PHE A 75 -9.40 8.46 0.51
CA PHE A 75 -9.71 8.10 1.89
C PHE A 75 -8.59 8.52 2.86
N PHE A 76 -7.33 8.25 2.53
CA PHE A 76 -6.18 8.62 3.34
C PHE A 76 -6.16 10.13 3.62
N TYR A 77 -6.25 10.97 2.57
CA TYR A 77 -6.22 12.42 2.71
C TYR A 77 -7.46 13.01 3.40
N ILE A 78 -8.63 12.37 3.27
CA ILE A 78 -9.81 12.73 4.06
C ILE A 78 -9.53 12.52 5.55
N GLN A 79 -8.89 11.41 5.95
CA GLN A 79 -8.52 11.20 7.35
C GLN A 79 -7.49 12.24 7.82
N MET A 80 -6.46 12.52 7.02
CA MET A 80 -5.45 13.54 7.38
C MET A 80 -6.08 14.91 7.62
N GLU A 81 -6.99 15.32 6.74
CA GLU A 81 -7.70 16.59 6.90
C GLU A 81 -8.60 16.60 8.14
N LYS A 82 -9.38 15.53 8.34
CA LYS A 82 -10.26 15.39 9.51
C LYS A 82 -9.47 15.56 10.81
N PHE A 83 -8.39 14.80 10.98
CA PHE A 83 -7.59 14.83 12.20
C PHE A 83 -6.78 16.12 12.35
N ALA A 84 -6.29 16.71 11.26
CA ALA A 84 -5.60 18.01 11.32
C ALA A 84 -6.54 19.11 11.83
N ARG A 85 -7.78 19.17 11.30
CA ARG A 85 -8.80 20.11 11.77
C ARG A 85 -9.20 19.85 13.22
N GLN A 86 -9.28 18.59 13.61
CA GLN A 86 -9.57 18.20 14.99
C GLN A 86 -8.49 18.71 15.96
N HIS A 87 -7.20 18.48 15.67
CA HIS A 87 -6.11 18.98 16.52
C HIS A 87 -6.10 20.51 16.63
N LEU A 88 -6.37 21.23 15.55
CA LEU A 88 -6.52 22.68 15.58
C LEU A 88 -7.71 23.12 16.46
N ALA A 89 -8.84 22.43 16.37
CA ALA A 89 -10.03 22.71 17.18
C ALA A 89 -9.80 22.41 18.67
N GLU A 90 -8.96 21.41 18.99
CA GLU A 90 -8.51 21.07 20.35
C GLU A 90 -7.48 22.08 20.91
N GLY A 91 -7.07 23.08 20.11
CA GLY A 91 -6.18 24.15 20.54
C GLY A 91 -4.69 23.84 20.40
N MET A 92 -4.33 22.74 19.72
CA MET A 92 -2.94 22.44 19.40
C MET A 92 -2.33 23.57 18.56
N ARG A 93 -1.10 23.97 18.89
CA ARG A 93 -0.43 25.12 18.26
C ARG A 93 0.74 24.75 17.37
N SER A 94 1.41 23.64 17.65
CA SER A 94 2.57 23.20 16.88
C SER A 94 2.28 21.88 16.18
N ALA A 95 2.64 21.80 14.89
CA ALA A 95 2.62 20.54 14.17
C ALA A 95 3.60 19.52 14.77
N ASP A 96 4.66 19.97 15.44
CA ASP A 96 5.65 19.06 16.02
C ASP A 96 5.13 18.28 17.23
N ASP A 97 4.04 18.76 17.85
CA ASP A 97 3.32 18.08 18.93
C ASP A 97 2.46 16.92 18.42
N ILE A 98 2.24 16.83 17.10
CA ILE A 98 1.52 15.72 16.47
C ILE A 98 2.42 14.49 16.45
N LEU A 99 2.12 13.55 17.33
CA LEU A 99 2.74 12.23 17.39
C LEU A 99 1.72 11.19 16.95
N VAL A 100 2.15 10.27 16.08
CA VAL A 100 1.32 9.14 15.63
C VAL A 100 2.07 7.86 15.97
N ASP A 101 1.36 6.95 16.62
CA ASP A 101 1.76 5.59 16.98
C ASP A 101 0.66 4.58 16.59
N CYS A 102 0.82 3.32 16.99
CA CYS A 102 -0.14 2.26 16.70
C CYS A 102 -1.49 2.42 17.45
N ASP A 103 -1.51 3.16 18.56
CA ASP A 103 -2.70 3.38 19.39
C ASP A 103 -3.52 4.60 18.93
N SER A 104 -2.89 5.49 18.18
CA SER A 104 -3.47 6.69 17.59
C SER A 104 -4.75 6.37 16.80
N GLU A 105 -5.80 7.17 17.00
CA GLU A 105 -7.11 6.92 16.36
C GLU A 105 -7.02 6.93 14.83
N ILE A 106 -6.23 7.85 14.26
CA ILE A 106 -5.99 7.89 12.81
C ILE A 106 -5.31 6.61 12.31
N PHE A 107 -4.35 6.05 13.06
CA PHE A 107 -3.68 4.81 12.69
C PHE A 107 -4.69 3.65 12.67
N ARG A 108 -5.52 3.52 13.71
CA ARG A 108 -6.56 2.49 13.79
C ARG A 108 -7.60 2.61 12.68
N ALA A 109 -8.01 3.84 12.34
CA ALA A 109 -8.95 4.09 11.24
C ALA A 109 -8.38 3.64 9.88
N LEU A 110 -7.10 3.93 9.61
CA LEU A 110 -6.43 3.52 8.38
C LEU A 110 -6.19 2.00 8.35
N ASN A 111 -5.73 1.41 9.46
CA ASN A 111 -5.53 -0.03 9.58
C ASN A 111 -6.83 -0.80 9.30
N SER A 112 -7.95 -0.41 9.92
CA SER A 112 -9.26 -1.01 9.69
C SER A 112 -9.71 -0.93 8.22
N HIS A 113 -9.36 0.16 7.53
CA HIS A 113 -9.73 0.36 6.12
C HIS A 113 -8.90 -0.50 5.15
N TYR A 114 -7.58 -0.55 5.33
CA TYR A 114 -6.66 -1.21 4.39
C TYR A 114 -6.34 -2.67 4.76
N ASN A 115 -6.35 -3.02 6.05
CA ASN A 115 -5.94 -4.30 6.61
C ASN A 115 -7.06 -4.93 7.45
N ARG A 116 -8.26 -5.06 6.88
CA ARG A 116 -9.49 -5.46 7.58
C ARG A 116 -9.36 -6.70 8.49
N ASN A 117 -8.48 -7.64 8.15
CA ASN A 117 -8.30 -8.88 8.90
C ASN A 117 -7.02 -8.89 9.77
N ASN A 118 -6.30 -7.77 9.89
CA ASN A 118 -5.03 -7.66 10.61
C ASN A 118 -4.01 -8.78 10.26
N GLN A 119 -3.93 -9.14 8.98
CA GLN A 119 -3.04 -10.20 8.52
C GLN A 119 -1.63 -9.71 8.16
N LEU A 120 -1.47 -8.39 8.08
CA LEU A 120 -0.18 -7.77 7.83
C LEU A 120 0.23 -6.99 9.07
N GLU A 121 1.44 -7.22 9.57
CA GLU A 121 2.09 -6.28 10.47
C GLU A 121 2.42 -5.00 9.68
N ILE A 122 1.84 -3.87 10.10
CA ILE A 122 2.03 -2.60 9.40
C ILE A 122 3.47 -2.15 9.56
N PRO A 123 4.17 -1.76 8.47
CA PRO A 123 5.54 -1.27 8.56
C PRO A 123 5.60 0.02 9.39
N ALA A 124 6.59 0.12 10.27
CA ALA A 124 6.82 1.32 11.10
C ALA A 124 6.97 2.61 10.26
N SER A 125 7.49 2.49 9.03
CA SER A 125 7.58 3.61 8.09
C SER A 125 6.23 4.20 7.72
N PHE A 126 5.15 3.40 7.70
CA PHE A 126 3.81 3.93 7.44
C PHE A 126 3.33 4.86 8.55
N CYS A 127 3.71 4.60 9.80
CA CYS A 127 3.43 5.49 10.93
C CYS A 127 4.08 6.86 10.72
N PHE A 128 5.33 6.87 10.28
CA PHE A 128 6.05 8.09 9.90
C PHE A 128 5.36 8.83 8.74
N VAL A 129 4.87 8.12 7.73
CA VAL A 129 4.12 8.71 6.60
C VAL A 129 2.83 9.36 7.08
N ILE A 130 2.06 8.70 7.97
CA ILE A 130 0.85 9.28 8.55
C ILE A 130 1.19 10.56 9.31
N GLN A 131 2.15 10.50 10.23
CA GLN A 131 2.56 11.65 11.04
C GLN A 131 3.01 12.82 10.16
N ALA A 132 3.92 12.58 9.22
CA ALA A 132 4.43 13.61 8.32
C ALA A 132 3.30 14.23 7.49
N THR A 133 2.39 13.40 6.94
CA THR A 133 1.25 13.91 6.17
C THR A 133 0.34 14.76 7.04
N LEU A 134 -0.02 14.27 8.22
CA LEU A 134 -0.90 14.96 9.16
C LEU A 134 -0.32 16.32 9.55
N ARG A 135 1.00 16.40 9.79
CA ARG A 135 1.73 17.65 10.06
C ARG A 135 1.65 18.63 8.88
N GLU A 136 1.80 18.16 7.65
CA GLU A 136 1.69 19.04 6.46
C GLU A 136 0.26 19.55 6.26
N PHE A 137 -0.76 18.71 6.51
CA PHE A 137 -2.16 19.16 6.52
C PHE A 137 -2.42 20.17 7.62
N PHE A 138 -1.95 19.92 8.84
CA PHE A 138 -2.08 20.81 9.98
C PHE A 138 -1.48 22.19 9.69
N LYS A 139 -0.22 22.25 9.25
CA LYS A 139 0.45 23.52 8.90
C LYS A 139 -0.32 24.29 7.83
N ALA A 140 -0.76 23.60 6.78
CA ALA A 140 -1.48 24.24 5.68
C ALA A 140 -2.82 24.84 6.14
N ILE A 141 -3.58 24.12 6.97
CA ILE A 141 -4.86 24.60 7.50
C ILE A 141 -4.64 25.71 8.54
N GLN A 142 -3.64 25.59 9.40
CA GLN A 142 -3.27 26.62 10.38
C GLN A 142 -2.93 27.96 9.70
N ASP A 143 -2.23 27.89 8.55
CA ASP A 143 -1.88 29.05 7.73
C ASP A 143 -3.04 29.53 6.81
N ASN A 144 -4.24 28.94 6.90
CA ASN A 144 -5.39 29.19 6.02
C ASN A 144 -5.10 28.97 4.52
N LYS A 145 -4.11 28.13 4.18
CA LYS A 145 -3.79 27.78 2.79
C LYS A 145 -4.87 26.90 2.17
N ASP A 146 -5.70 26.24 2.98
CA ASP A 146 -6.77 25.35 2.54
C ASP A 146 -7.94 26.05 1.83
N MET A 147 -7.95 27.39 1.82
CA MET A 147 -8.86 28.20 0.99
C MET A 147 -8.53 28.16 -0.51
N ASP A 148 -7.27 27.86 -0.88
CA ASP A 148 -6.86 27.69 -2.27
C ASP A 148 -7.24 26.28 -2.76
N PRO A 149 -8.02 26.10 -3.85
CA PRO A 149 -8.41 24.77 -4.36
C PRO A 149 -7.25 23.80 -4.64
N SER A 150 -6.03 24.32 -4.80
CA SER A 150 -4.83 23.59 -5.14
C SER A 150 -3.88 23.33 -3.97
N TRP A 151 -4.24 23.71 -2.74
CA TRP A 151 -3.39 23.64 -1.55
C TRP A 151 -2.74 22.28 -1.31
N LYS A 152 -3.49 21.20 -1.57
CA LYS A 152 -3.01 19.82 -1.37
C LYS A 152 -1.92 19.40 -2.38
N LYS A 153 -1.73 20.12 -3.50
CA LYS A 153 -0.75 19.76 -4.53
C LYS A 153 0.68 19.71 -3.98
N ALA A 154 1.05 20.62 -3.09
CA ALA A 154 2.36 20.62 -2.46
C ALA A 154 2.53 19.39 -1.55
N ILE A 155 1.50 19.08 -0.76
CA ILE A 155 1.49 17.93 0.15
C ILE A 155 1.62 16.63 -0.64
N TYR A 156 0.86 16.46 -1.73
CA TYR A 156 0.94 15.27 -2.59
C TYR A 156 2.34 15.02 -3.13
N LYS A 157 3.11 16.07 -3.46
CA LYS A 157 4.50 15.94 -3.91
C LYS A 157 5.44 15.46 -2.80
N ILE A 158 5.17 15.85 -1.55
CA ILE A 158 5.93 15.35 -0.40
C ILE A 158 5.64 13.85 -0.22
N ILE A 159 4.37 13.47 -0.15
CA ILE A 159 3.96 12.09 0.16
C ILE A 159 4.39 11.12 -0.96
N ALA A 160 4.37 11.56 -2.22
CA ALA A 160 4.84 10.77 -3.35
C ALA A 160 6.34 10.40 -3.27
N ARG A 161 7.16 11.16 -2.52
CA ARG A 161 8.58 10.85 -2.31
C ARG A 161 8.83 9.93 -1.11
N MET A 162 7.79 9.60 -0.34
CA MET A 162 7.89 8.74 0.83
C MET A 162 7.54 7.28 0.52
N ASP A 163 7.22 6.97 -0.74
CA ASP A 163 6.88 5.61 -1.16
C ASP A 163 8.07 4.68 -0.96
N ASP A 164 7.85 3.60 -0.20
CA ASP A 164 8.81 2.56 0.10
C ASP A 164 8.74 1.42 -0.91
N GLN A 165 9.78 0.59 -0.91
CA GLN A 165 9.77 -0.67 -1.63
C GLN A 165 8.69 -1.60 -1.06
N ILE A 166 7.80 -2.08 -1.94
CA ILE A 166 6.82 -3.10 -1.59
C ILE A 166 7.57 -4.43 -1.37
N PRO A 167 7.26 -5.20 -0.30
CA PRO A 167 7.95 -6.46 -0.03
C PRO A 167 7.85 -7.47 -1.17
N GLU A 168 8.94 -8.21 -1.41
CA GLU A 168 9.08 -9.09 -2.58
C GLU A 168 8.03 -10.23 -2.60
N TYR A 169 7.57 -10.69 -1.43
CA TYR A 169 6.53 -11.72 -1.35
C TYR A 169 5.21 -11.30 -2.01
N PHE A 170 4.94 -9.99 -2.13
CA PHE A 170 3.79 -9.51 -2.91
C PHE A 170 3.92 -9.84 -4.40
N LYS A 171 5.09 -10.17 -4.94
CA LYS A 171 5.21 -10.64 -6.32
C LYS A 171 4.82 -12.10 -6.50
N SER A 172 4.62 -12.86 -5.42
CA SER A 172 4.11 -14.23 -5.51
C SER A 172 2.62 -14.24 -5.88
N VAL A 173 2.21 -15.25 -6.65
CA VAL A 173 0.79 -15.58 -6.86
C VAL A 173 0.16 -16.04 -5.54
N GLN A 174 0.94 -16.77 -4.73
CA GLN A 174 0.60 -17.25 -3.39
C GLN A 174 1.02 -16.27 -2.29
N TRP A 175 0.97 -14.96 -2.56
CA TRP A 175 1.39 -13.93 -1.59
C TRP A 175 0.69 -14.04 -0.23
N MET A 176 -0.51 -14.63 -0.15
CA MET A 176 -1.20 -14.88 1.12
C MET A 176 -0.53 -15.97 1.97
N GLU A 177 -0.08 -17.07 1.37
CA GLU A 177 0.64 -18.13 2.10
C GLU A 177 1.97 -17.58 2.65
N SER A 178 2.62 -16.72 1.87
CA SER A 178 3.82 -16.01 2.30
C SER A 178 3.57 -15.00 3.42
N LEU A 179 2.34 -14.50 3.61
CA LEU A 179 2.02 -13.65 4.77
C LEU A 179 1.92 -14.47 6.06
N GLU A 180 1.34 -15.67 6.00
CA GLU A 180 1.17 -16.54 7.17
C GLU A 180 2.51 -17.12 7.68
N THR A 181 3.52 -17.22 6.82
CA THR A 181 4.85 -17.77 7.16
C THR A 181 5.81 -16.72 7.74
N ASN A 182 5.51 -15.43 7.58
CA ASN A 182 6.36 -14.31 8.03
C ASN A 182 5.80 -13.61 9.30
N ILE A 183 4.89 -14.26 10.03
CA ILE A 183 4.37 -13.84 11.34
C ILE A 183 4.94 -14.76 12.42
#